data_AF-A0A559T0P8-F1
#
_entry.id   AF-A0A559T0P8-F1
#
_cell.length_a   1.000
_cell.length_b   1.000
_cell.length_c   1.000
_cell.angle_alpha   90.00
_cell.angle_beta   90.00
_cell.angle_gamma   90.00
#
_symmetry.space_group_name_H-M   'P 1'
#
loop_
_entity.id
_entity.type
_entity.pdbx_description
1 polymer ?
#
loop_
_entity_poly.entity_id
_entity_poly.type
_entity_poly.pdbx_seq_one_letter_code
_entity_poly.pdbx_strand_id
1 'polypeptide(L)'
;MDSTLLGALIGGGFALAGSIVTAVATYLITSRQENKKLITQKKEAIYIAVENLKIDTTSRFTALLNIINEHDVNLEQFQRYEPSHLANLNMLISLYFKELNESRNKMNEMHKELNSYLMQIYSPKTIIDKGPDFSGEFLRNAQSQYRQFIKHVDEIQKVTVNID
;
A
#
# COMPACT_ATOMS: atom_id res chain seq x y z
N MET A 1 34.49 50.18 -37.53
CA MET A 1 33.70 48.97 -37.82
C MET A 1 33.56 48.29 -36.47
N ASP A 2 32.63 48.79 -35.63
CA ASP A 2 32.67 48.52 -34.18
C ASP A 2 31.29 48.21 -33.59
N SER A 3 30.23 48.84 -34.10
CA SER A 3 28.88 48.68 -33.57
C SER A 3 28.26 47.29 -33.86
N THR A 4 28.61 46.66 -34.98
CA THR A 4 28.12 45.31 -35.33
C THR A 4 28.77 44.21 -34.49
N LEU A 5 30.06 44.35 -34.18
CA LEU A 5 30.80 43.41 -33.34
C LEU A 5 30.35 43.54 -31.87
N LEU A 6 30.15 44.77 -31.39
CA LEU A 6 29.63 45.04 -30.05
C LEU A 6 28.18 44.54 -29.89
N GLY A 7 27.33 44.76 -30.89
CA GLY A 7 25.95 44.25 -30.92
C GLY A 7 25.87 42.72 -30.93
N ALA A 8 26.77 42.05 -31.68
CA ALA A 8 26.86 40.59 -31.71
C ALA A 8 27.40 40.01 -30.39
N LEU A 9 28.36 40.68 -29.74
CA LEU A 9 28.90 40.27 -28.44
C LEU A 9 27.84 40.39 -27.33
N ILE A 10 27.11 41.51 -27.31
CA ILE A 10 26.02 41.76 -26.36
C ILE A 10 24.86 40.77 -26.61
N GLY A 11 24.43 40.63 -27.87
CA GLY A 11 23.38 39.68 -28.25
C GLY A 11 23.74 38.22 -27.96
N GLY A 12 24.99 37.82 -28.21
CA GLY A 12 25.50 36.49 -27.87
C GLY A 12 25.56 36.24 -26.36
N GLY A 13 25.94 37.24 -25.57
CA GLY A 13 25.91 37.17 -24.11
C GLY A 13 24.50 37.00 -23.54
N PHE A 14 23.52 37.75 -24.06
CA PHE A 14 22.11 37.59 -23.68
C PHE A 14 21.53 36.23 -24.09
N ALA A 15 21.90 35.70 -25.26
CA ALA A 15 21.45 34.39 -25.71
C ALA A 15 21.96 33.25 -24.81
N LEU A 16 23.22 33.33 -24.35
CA LEU A 16 23.80 32.36 -23.41
C LEU A 16 23.18 32.47 -22.01
N ALA A 17 22.97 33.68 -21.50
CA ALA A 17 22.30 33.87 -20.21
C ALA A 17 20.85 33.38 -20.26
N GLY A 18 20.12 33.70 -21.33
CA GLY A 18 18.75 33.26 -21.54
C GLY A 18 18.64 31.73 -21.65
N SER A 19 19.57 31.06 -22.33
CA SER A 19 19.55 29.60 -22.47
C SER A 19 19.84 28.88 -21.16
N ILE A 20 20.76 29.39 -20.32
CA ILE A 20 21.06 28.83 -18.99
C ILE A 20 19.85 28.98 -18.06
N VAL A 21 19.23 30.16 -18.01
CA VAL A 21 18.03 30.40 -17.19
C VAL A 21 16.89 29.51 -17.66
N THR A 22 16.70 29.38 -18.98
CA THR A 22 15.67 28.50 -19.56
C THR A 22 15.94 27.03 -19.23
N ALA A 23 17.18 26.56 -19.33
CA ALA A 23 17.55 25.19 -18.99
C ALA A 23 17.30 24.88 -17.50
N VAL A 24 17.69 25.79 -16.60
CA VAL A 24 17.46 25.65 -15.16
C VAL A 24 15.97 25.64 -14.84
N ALA A 25 15.20 26.58 -15.40
CA ALA A 25 13.75 26.63 -15.23
C ALA A 25 13.07 25.37 -15.77
N THR A 26 13.49 24.90 -16.95
CA THR A 26 12.98 23.67 -17.57
C THR A 26 13.28 22.48 -16.68
N TYR A 27 14.52 22.33 -16.21
CA TYR A 27 14.91 21.26 -15.28
C TYR A 27 14.07 21.27 -14.00
N LEU A 28 13.86 22.43 -13.36
CA LEU A 28 13.05 22.54 -12.15
C LEU A 28 11.58 22.19 -12.41
N ILE A 29 11.01 22.61 -13.54
CA ILE A 29 9.63 22.30 -13.93
C ILE A 29 9.49 20.80 -14.22
N THR A 30 10.37 20.24 -15.05
CA THR A 30 10.37 18.82 -15.40
C THR A 30 10.54 17.94 -14.17
N SER A 31 11.51 18.25 -13.29
CA SER A 31 11.71 17.51 -12.04
C SER A 31 10.48 17.55 -11.13
N ARG A 32 9.80 18.70 -11.02
CA ARG A 32 8.54 18.81 -10.27
C ARG A 32 7.42 17.98 -10.91
N GLN A 33 7.31 17.98 -12.24
CA GLN A 33 6.30 17.19 -12.96
C GLN A 33 6.56 15.68 -12.83
N GLU A 34 7.81 15.25 -12.95
CA GLU A 34 8.22 13.86 -12.76
C GLU A 34 7.92 13.39 -11.34
N ASN A 35 8.25 14.21 -10.33
CA ASN A 35 7.91 13.90 -8.93
C ASN A 35 6.41 13.78 -8.71
N LYS A 36 5.60 14.72 -9.25
CA LYS A 36 4.13 14.62 -9.17
C LYS A 36 3.61 13.35 -9.84
N LYS A 37 4.10 13.04 -11.04
CA LYS A 37 3.72 11.81 -11.77
C LYS A 37 4.10 10.56 -10.97
N LEU A 38 5.30 10.54 -10.39
CA LEU A 38 5.77 9.44 -9.56
C LEU A 38 4.86 9.26 -8.34
N ILE A 39 4.56 10.33 -7.60
CA ILE A 39 3.68 10.29 -6.43
C ILE A 39 2.29 9.77 -6.82
N THR A 40 1.69 10.26 -7.91
CA THR A 40 0.41 9.74 -8.42
C THR A 40 0.47 8.24 -8.72
N GLN A 41 1.49 7.77 -9.42
CA GLN A 41 1.68 6.34 -9.70
C GLN A 41 1.82 5.51 -8.42
N LYS A 42 2.47 6.06 -7.38
CA LYS A 42 2.58 5.36 -6.09
C LYS A 42 1.28 5.37 -5.29
N LYS A 43 0.43 6.41 -5.42
CA LYS A 43 -0.94 6.42 -4.87
C LYS A 43 -1.79 5.32 -5.51
N GLU A 44 -1.74 5.18 -6.83
CA GLU A 44 -2.42 4.09 -7.55
C GLU A 44 -1.92 2.71 -7.10
N ALA A 45 -0.60 2.55 -6.93
CA ALA A 45 -0.01 1.30 -6.43
C ALA A 45 -0.47 0.96 -5.00
N ILE A 46 -0.61 1.96 -4.12
CA ILE A 46 -1.18 1.76 -2.77
C ILE A 46 -2.64 1.31 -2.88
N TYR A 47 -3.43 1.93 -3.74
CA TYR A 47 -4.83 1.56 -3.94
C TYR A 47 -4.96 0.08 -4.34
N ILE A 48 -4.18 -0.35 -5.33
CA ILE A 48 -4.17 -1.76 -5.78
C ILE A 48 -3.72 -2.70 -4.65
N ALA A 49 -2.68 -2.34 -3.92
CA ALA A 49 -2.18 -3.16 -2.80
C ALA A 49 -3.22 -3.29 -1.68
N VAL A 50 -3.97 -2.22 -1.38
CA VAL A 50 -5.07 -2.21 -0.43
C VAL A 50 -6.21 -3.13 -0.88
N GLU A 51 -6.67 -3.02 -2.13
CA GLU A 51 -7.76 -3.86 -2.64
C GLU A 51 -7.38 -5.34 -2.61
N ASN A 52 -6.16 -5.68 -3.06
CA ASN A 52 -5.68 -7.06 -3.01
C ASN A 52 -5.58 -7.59 -1.57
N LEU A 53 -5.12 -6.76 -0.63
CA LEU A 53 -5.04 -7.13 0.78
C LEU A 53 -6.44 -7.37 1.39
N LYS A 54 -7.44 -6.55 1.02
CA LYS A 54 -8.84 -6.74 1.42
C LYS A 54 -9.39 -8.06 0.88
N ILE A 55 -9.17 -8.36 -0.39
CA ILE A 55 -9.62 -9.60 -1.02
C ILE A 55 -9.01 -10.83 -0.35
N ASP A 56 -7.69 -10.85 -0.15
CA ASP A 56 -6.98 -11.97 0.50
C ASP A 56 -7.49 -12.18 1.93
N THR A 57 -7.55 -11.10 2.71
CA THR A 57 -8.01 -11.17 4.11
C THR A 57 -9.47 -11.62 4.21
N THR A 58 -10.35 -11.10 3.34
CA THR A 58 -11.77 -11.48 3.30
C THR A 58 -11.93 -12.95 2.93
N SER A 59 -11.15 -13.44 1.97
CA SER A 59 -11.19 -14.83 1.54
C SER A 59 -10.77 -15.76 2.68
N ARG A 60 -9.69 -15.44 3.40
CA ARG A 60 -9.24 -16.21 4.58
C ARG A 60 -10.24 -16.16 5.73
N PHE A 61 -10.85 -15.00 5.98
CA PHE A 61 -11.87 -14.88 7.00
C PHE A 61 -13.14 -15.66 6.64
N THR A 62 -13.51 -15.71 5.36
CA THR A 62 -14.62 -16.53 4.87
C THR A 62 -14.32 -18.01 5.02
N ALA A 63 -13.10 -18.45 4.73
CA ALA A 63 -12.65 -19.82 4.97
C ALA A 63 -12.76 -20.21 6.45
N LEU A 64 -12.33 -19.33 7.35
CA LEU A 64 -12.52 -19.51 8.80
C LEU A 64 -13.99 -19.71 9.15
N LEU A 65 -14.89 -18.85 8.66
CA LEU A 65 -16.33 -18.99 8.91
C LEU A 65 -16.91 -20.30 8.37
N ASN A 66 -16.49 -20.73 7.17
CA ASN A 66 -16.97 -21.96 6.57
C ASN A 66 -16.51 -23.20 7.35
N ILE A 67 -15.24 -23.24 7.78
CA ILE A 67 -14.69 -24.33 8.60
C ILE A 67 -15.44 -24.43 9.93
N ILE A 68 -15.71 -23.29 10.58
CA ILE A 68 -16.44 -23.24 11.85
C ILE A 68 -17.89 -23.71 11.68
N ASN A 69 -18.50 -23.42 10.54
CA ASN A 69 -19.84 -23.90 10.20
C ASN A 69 -19.83 -25.33 9.60
N GLU A 70 -18.75 -26.10 9.75
CA GLU A 70 -18.61 -27.48 9.26
C GLU A 70 -18.80 -27.64 7.73
N HIS A 71 -18.58 -26.58 6.97
CA HIS A 71 -18.58 -26.65 5.51
C HIS A 71 -17.22 -27.15 5.01
N ASP A 72 -17.24 -27.94 3.94
CA ASP A 72 -16.02 -28.39 3.27
C ASP A 72 -15.30 -27.20 2.62
N VAL A 73 -14.01 -27.05 2.90
CA VAL A 73 -13.18 -25.96 2.39
C VAL A 73 -11.92 -26.54 1.78
N ASN A 74 -11.70 -26.28 0.49
CA ASN A 74 -10.45 -26.62 -0.16
C ASN A 74 -9.34 -25.65 0.28
N LEU A 75 -8.57 -26.05 1.29
CA LEU A 75 -7.48 -25.27 1.86
C LEU A 75 -6.27 -25.11 0.91
N GLU A 76 -6.11 -25.96 -0.11
CA GLU A 76 -5.00 -25.89 -1.07
C GLU A 76 -5.04 -24.61 -1.91
N GLN A 77 -6.23 -24.02 -2.09
CA GLN A 77 -6.40 -22.74 -2.79
C GLN A 77 -5.80 -21.55 -2.02
N PHE A 78 -5.57 -21.69 -0.72
CA PHE A 78 -5.03 -20.62 0.15
C PHE A 78 -3.52 -20.67 0.33
N GLN A 79 -2.83 -21.73 -0.13
CA GLN A 79 -1.38 -21.92 0.03
C GLN A 79 -0.53 -21.30 -1.08
N ARG A 80 -1.02 -20.29 -1.81
CA ARG A 80 -0.16 -19.62 -2.79
C ARG A 80 0.81 -18.67 -2.08
N TYR A 81 2.10 -18.97 -2.26
CA TYR A 81 3.26 -18.16 -1.89
C TYR A 81 3.29 -16.88 -2.73
N GLU A 82 2.29 -16.02 -2.58
CA GLU A 82 2.28 -14.69 -3.18
C GLU A 82 3.11 -13.74 -2.31
N PRO A 83 3.82 -12.76 -2.93
CA PRO A 83 4.43 -11.68 -2.19
C PRO A 83 3.34 -10.98 -1.36
N SER A 84 3.53 -10.97 -0.03
CA SER A 84 2.55 -10.44 0.92
C SER A 84 2.09 -9.05 0.49
N HIS A 85 0.81 -8.90 0.14
CA HIS A 85 0.22 -7.61 -0.22
C HIS A 85 0.42 -6.57 0.90
N LEU A 86 0.48 -7.02 2.15
CA LEU A 86 0.86 -6.23 3.32
C LEU A 86 2.31 -5.72 3.25
N ALA A 87 3.26 -6.57 2.85
CA ALA A 87 4.65 -6.17 2.69
C ALA A 87 4.82 -5.13 1.56
N ASN A 88 4.11 -5.31 0.44
CA ASN A 88 4.11 -4.34 -0.66
C ASN A 88 3.54 -2.99 -0.21
N LEU A 89 2.41 -2.99 0.51
CA LEU A 89 1.81 -1.79 1.07
C LEU A 89 2.74 -1.09 2.08
N ASN A 90 3.37 -1.86 2.97
CA ASN A 90 4.34 -1.36 3.95
C ASN A 90 5.54 -0.70 3.28
N MET A 91 6.08 -1.33 2.23
CA MET A 91 7.19 -0.79 1.46
C MET A 91 6.79 0.54 0.80
N LEU A 92 5.67 0.58 0.08
CA LEU A 92 5.18 1.78 -0.61
C LEU A 92 4.99 2.95 0.35
N ILE A 93 4.34 2.71 1.50
CA ILE A 93 4.14 3.73 2.53
C ILE A 93 5.48 4.22 3.09
N SER A 94 6.39 3.30 3.43
CA SER A 94 7.68 3.67 4.05
C SER A 94 8.57 4.52 3.15
N LEU A 95 8.54 4.28 1.83
CA LEU A 95 9.39 4.94 0.86
C LEU A 95 8.81 6.27 0.38
N TYR A 96 7.49 6.33 0.18
CA TYR A 96 6.86 7.44 -0.55
C TYR A 96 5.86 8.26 0.27
N PHE A 97 5.31 7.74 1.38
CA PHE A 97 4.23 8.38 2.13
C PHE A 97 4.46 8.26 3.63
N LYS A 98 5.50 8.93 4.13
CA LYS A 98 5.90 8.83 5.55
C LYS A 98 4.81 9.31 6.50
N GLU A 99 3.95 10.20 6.05
CA GLU A 99 2.74 10.67 6.74
C GLU A 99 1.75 9.55 7.06
N LEU A 100 1.77 8.44 6.33
CA LEU A 100 0.92 7.28 6.57
C LEU A 100 1.54 6.25 7.54
N ASN A 101 2.74 6.49 8.08
CA ASN A 101 3.45 5.51 8.92
C ASN A 101 2.68 5.13 10.20
N GLU A 102 1.96 6.07 10.81
CA GLU A 102 1.15 5.76 12.00
C GLU A 102 0.01 4.80 11.64
N SER A 103 -0.75 5.11 10.59
CA SER A 103 -1.83 4.25 10.09
C SER A 103 -1.32 2.88 9.67
N ARG A 104 -0.15 2.84 9.02
CA ARG A 104 0.55 1.60 8.67
C ARG A 104 0.87 0.75 9.89
N ASN A 105 1.39 1.35 10.95
CA ASN A 105 1.74 0.61 12.17
C ASN A 105 0.50 0.01 12.83
N LYS A 106 -0.58 0.80 12.97
CA LYS A 106 -1.88 0.31 13.49
C LYS A 106 -2.44 -0.83 12.65
N MET A 107 -2.41 -0.69 11.32
CA MET A 107 -2.81 -1.75 10.40
C MET A 107 -1.99 -3.03 10.60
N ASN A 108 -0.67 -2.93 10.78
CA ASN A 108 0.20 -4.08 11.00
C ASN A 108 -0.08 -4.80 12.32
N GLU A 109 -0.36 -4.05 13.40
CA GLU A 109 -0.75 -4.61 14.69
C GLU A 109 -2.07 -5.37 14.56
N MET A 110 -3.09 -4.77 13.94
CA MET A 110 -4.37 -5.42 13.69
C MET A 110 -4.25 -6.64 12.78
N HIS A 111 -3.43 -6.56 11.73
CA HIS A 111 -3.16 -7.70 10.86
C HIS A 111 -2.50 -8.84 11.62
N LYS A 112 -1.55 -8.54 12.51
CA LYS A 112 -0.90 -9.55 13.36
C LYS A 112 -1.91 -10.23 14.28
N GLU A 113 -2.78 -9.46 14.93
CA GLU A 113 -3.85 -9.99 15.77
C GLU A 113 -4.82 -10.85 14.96
N LEU A 114 -5.33 -10.35 13.84
CA LEU A 114 -6.23 -11.09 12.94
C LEU A 114 -5.58 -12.39 12.43
N ASN A 115 -4.32 -12.32 12.00
CA ASN A 115 -3.61 -13.48 11.47
C ASN A 115 -3.39 -14.57 12.54
N SER A 116 -3.35 -14.21 13.83
CA SER A 116 -3.30 -15.20 14.91
C SER A 116 -4.56 -16.06 15.00
N TYR A 117 -5.72 -15.51 14.64
CA TYR A 117 -6.98 -16.26 14.50
C TYR A 117 -6.98 -17.07 13.21
N LEU A 118 -6.56 -16.47 12.09
CA LEU A 118 -6.56 -17.12 10.78
C LEU A 118 -5.60 -18.31 10.73
N MET A 119 -4.44 -18.26 11.40
CA MET A 119 -3.47 -19.38 11.38
C MET A 119 -3.95 -20.64 12.11
N GLN A 120 -4.94 -20.54 13.00
CA GLN A 120 -5.45 -21.70 13.74
C GLN A 120 -6.19 -22.70 12.84
N ILE A 121 -6.65 -22.27 11.66
CA ILE A 121 -7.33 -23.12 10.66
C ILE A 121 -6.35 -23.86 9.74
N TYR A 122 -5.09 -23.42 9.69
CA TYR A 122 -4.07 -23.98 8.79
C TYR A 122 -3.11 -24.95 9.49
N SER A 123 -3.23 -25.16 10.81
CA SER A 123 -2.38 -26.10 11.54
C SER A 123 -2.89 -27.53 11.36
N PRO A 124 -2.09 -28.45 10.77
CA PRO A 124 -2.51 -29.84 10.56
C PRO A 124 -2.84 -30.61 11.85
N LYS A 125 -2.39 -30.09 13.01
CA LYS A 125 -2.59 -30.72 14.33
C LYS A 125 -3.86 -30.29 15.06
N THR A 126 -4.55 -29.23 14.65
CA THR A 126 -5.78 -28.76 15.33
C THR A 126 -7.07 -29.36 14.78
N ILE A 127 -7.04 -30.01 13.62
CA ILE A 127 -8.25 -30.59 13.01
C ILE A 127 -8.49 -32.04 13.47
N ILE A 128 -7.45 -32.78 13.88
CA ILE A 128 -7.58 -34.24 14.06
C ILE A 128 -7.82 -34.69 15.51
N ASP A 129 -7.42 -33.94 16.54
CA ASP A 129 -7.48 -34.49 17.92
C ASP A 129 -8.30 -33.70 18.94
N LYS A 130 -8.47 -32.39 18.77
CA LYS A 130 -9.40 -31.56 19.55
C LYS A 130 -9.72 -30.35 18.66
N GLY A 131 -10.89 -30.35 18.03
CA GLY A 131 -11.35 -29.17 17.30
C GLY A 131 -11.14 -27.94 18.18
N PRO A 132 -10.48 -26.87 17.70
CA PRO A 132 -10.27 -25.69 18.52
C PRO A 132 -11.62 -25.24 19.07
N ASP A 133 -11.64 -24.85 20.35
CA ASP A 133 -12.85 -24.36 21.01
C ASP A 133 -13.22 -23.01 20.38
N PHE A 134 -13.87 -23.08 19.22
CA PHE A 134 -14.40 -21.96 18.45
C PHE A 134 -15.66 -21.45 19.16
N SER A 135 -15.49 -21.07 20.42
CA SER A 135 -16.56 -20.50 21.23
C SER A 135 -17.14 -19.26 20.54
N GLY A 136 -18.37 -18.89 20.92
CA GLY A 136 -18.97 -17.64 20.44
C GLY A 136 -18.10 -16.41 20.75
N GLU A 137 -17.25 -16.48 21.78
CA GLU A 137 -16.28 -15.44 22.11
C GLU A 137 -15.13 -15.37 21.11
N PHE A 138 -14.57 -16.52 20.69
CA PHE A 138 -13.53 -16.58 19.65
C PHE A 138 -14.02 -15.91 18.36
N LEU A 139 -15.21 -16.30 17.89
CA LEU A 139 -15.82 -15.76 16.68
C LEU A 139 -16.06 -14.25 16.78
N ARG A 140 -16.59 -13.80 17.91
CA ARG A 140 -16.85 -12.37 18.14
C ARG A 140 -15.56 -11.55 18.12
N ASN A 141 -14.48 -12.08 18.70
CA ASN A 141 -13.18 -11.44 18.72
C ASN A 141 -12.55 -11.41 17.31
N ALA A 142 -12.55 -12.53 16.59
CA ALA A 142 -12.05 -12.61 15.22
C ALA A 142 -12.82 -11.64 14.28
N GLN A 143 -14.15 -11.58 14.40
CA GLN A 143 -14.97 -10.66 13.62
C GLN A 143 -14.71 -9.19 13.96
N SER A 144 -14.53 -8.88 15.24
CA SER A 144 -14.15 -7.53 15.68
C SER A 144 -12.82 -7.10 15.06
N GLN A 145 -11.81 -7.97 15.12
CA GLN A 145 -10.49 -7.72 14.56
C GLN A 145 -10.52 -7.55 13.04
N TYR A 146 -11.26 -8.41 12.34
CA TYR A 146 -11.48 -8.27 10.91
C TYR A 146 -12.09 -6.92 10.54
N ARG A 147 -13.16 -6.49 11.23
CA ARG A 147 -13.79 -5.18 10.97
C ARG A 147 -12.85 -4.01 11.23
N GLN A 148 -12.08 -4.07 12.32
CA GLN A 148 -11.11 -3.03 12.66
C GLN A 148 -9.99 -2.93 11.62
N PHE A 149 -9.49 -4.08 11.16
CA PHE A 149 -8.48 -4.15 10.10
C PHE A 149 -9.00 -3.53 8.79
N ILE A 150 -10.16 -3.95 8.30
CA ILE A 150 -10.75 -3.40 7.06
C ILE A 150 -10.96 -1.89 7.18
N LYS A 151 -11.44 -1.40 8.32
CA LYS A 151 -11.61 0.03 8.58
C LYS A 151 -10.29 0.80 8.44
N HIS A 152 -9.20 0.30 9.03
CA HIS A 152 -7.89 0.97 8.94
C HIS A 152 -7.29 0.93 7.54
N VAL A 153 -7.50 -0.18 6.83
CA VAL A 153 -7.08 -0.31 5.43
C VAL A 153 -7.84 0.70 4.55
N ASP A 154 -9.15 0.87 4.76
CA ASP A 154 -9.95 1.89 4.06
C ASP A 154 -9.53 3.33 4.43
N GLU A 155 -9.13 3.58 5.68
CA GLU A 155 -8.59 4.88 6.10
C GLU A 155 -7.29 5.21 5.37
N ILE A 156 -6.37 4.25 5.23
CA ILE A 156 -5.13 4.42 4.44
C ILE A 156 -5.49 4.81 3.00
N GLN A 157 -6.44 4.12 2.38
CA GLN A 157 -6.89 4.39 1.01
C GLN A 157 -7.47 5.82 0.88
N LYS A 158 -8.33 6.23 1.82
CA LYS A 158 -8.92 7.58 1.84
C LYS A 158 -7.88 8.68 1.99
N VAL A 159 -6.94 8.52 2.92
CA VAL A 159 -5.90 9.54 3.14
C VAL A 159 -4.97 9.61 1.94
N THR A 160 -4.62 8.48 1.33
CA THR A 160 -3.73 8.41 0.15
C THR A 160 -4.23 9.25 -1.03
N VAL A 161 -5.54 9.27 -1.26
CA VAL A 161 -6.16 10.08 -2.34
C VAL A 161 -6.00 11.58 -2.10
N ASN A 162 -5.89 12.01 -0.84
CA ASN A 162 -5.84 13.43 -0.44
C ASN A 162 -4.42 13.95 -0.18
N ILE A 163 -3.40 13.12 -0.32
CA ILE A 163 -2.00 13.57 -0.27
C ILE A 163 -1.73 14.36 -1.56
N ASP A 164 -0.95 15.45 -1.50
CA ASP A 164 -0.56 16.24 -2.68
C ASP A 164 0.82 15.82 -3.21
#